data_AF-A0A6C1BTR0-F1
#
_entry.id   AF-A0A6C1BTR0-F1
#
_cell.length_a   1.000
_cell.length_b   1.000
_cell.length_c   1.000
_cell.angle_alpha   90.00
_cell.angle_beta   90.00
_cell.angle_gamma   90.00
#
_symmetry.space_group_name_H-M   'P 1'
#
loop_
_entity.id
_entity.type
_entity.pdbx_description
1 polymer ?
#
loop_
_entity_poly.entity_id
_entity_poly.type
_entity_poly.pdbx_seq_one_letter_code
_entity_poly.pdbx_strand_id
1 'polypeptide(L)'
;MEIRIIDGFLKEKLSLNKREKGDFLQELGEFVQWVNREQQRAEAIKEAVLKGAEIPLHQMVVEFEKAKTALNLLIQIRNKLIEAFQEINRMQV
;
A
#
# COMPACT_ATOMS: atom_id res chain seq x y z
N MET A 1 -37.41 15.61 33.27
CA MET A 1 -36.80 14.28 33.00
C MET A 1 -36.63 14.16 31.49
N GLU A 2 -35.69 14.90 30.86
CA GLU A 2 -35.67 14.94 29.38
C GLU A 2 -34.37 15.49 28.76
N ILE A 3 -33.20 15.02 29.22
CA ILE A 3 -31.90 15.32 28.57
C ILE A 3 -31.00 14.06 28.48
N ARG A 4 -31.56 12.85 28.63
CA ARG A 4 -30.77 11.60 28.47
C ARG A 4 -30.82 11.01 27.05
N ILE A 5 -31.76 11.46 26.21
CA ILE A 5 -31.96 10.90 24.85
C ILE A 5 -31.02 11.55 23.83
N ILE A 6 -30.64 12.82 24.03
CA ILE A 6 -29.75 13.56 23.10
C ILE A 6 -28.29 13.06 23.20
N ASP A 7 -27.80 12.80 24.41
CA ASP A 7 -26.42 12.31 24.62
C ASP A 7 -26.17 10.93 24.00
N GLY A 8 -27.16 10.03 24.01
CA GLY A 8 -27.06 8.72 23.38
C GLY A 8 -26.93 8.81 21.85
N PHE A 9 -27.72 9.68 21.24
CA PHE A 9 -27.74 9.89 19.79
C PHE A 9 -26.47 10.58 19.26
N LEU A 10 -25.90 11.51 20.03
CA LEU A 10 -24.64 12.17 19.70
C LEU A 10 -23.43 11.22 19.85
N LYS A 11 -23.45 10.33 20.84
CA LYS A 11 -22.36 9.36 21.09
C LYS A 11 -22.24 8.30 20.00
N GLU A 12 -23.36 7.90 19.39
CA GLU A 12 -23.40 6.96 18.27
C GLU A 12 -22.86 7.60 16.97
N LYS A 13 -23.26 8.84 16.66
CA LYS A 13 -22.73 9.61 15.52
C LYS A 13 -21.23 9.94 15.64
N LEU A 14 -20.72 10.13 16.85
CA LEU A 14 -19.29 10.35 17.14
C LEU A 14 -18.44 9.07 16.97
N SER A 15 -19.04 7.88 17.03
CA SER A 15 -18.34 6.60 16.87
C SER A 15 -18.17 6.16 15.41
N LEU A 16 -18.97 6.71 14.49
CA LEU A 16 -18.94 6.38 13.06
C LEU A 16 -17.82 7.09 12.28
N ASN A 17 -17.18 8.12 12.86
CA ASN A 17 -16.25 9.00 12.15
C ASN A 17 -14.77 8.74 12.47
N LYS A 18 -14.45 7.62 13.13
CA LYS A 18 -13.08 7.31 13.60
C LYS A 18 -12.31 6.31 12.72
N ARG A 19 -12.89 5.86 11.60
CA ARG A 19 -12.28 4.83 10.73
C ARG A 19 -11.56 5.36 9.49
N GLU A 20 -11.72 6.63 9.09
CA GLU A 20 -11.31 7.05 7.74
C GLU A 20 -9.90 7.65 7.62
N LYS A 21 -9.26 8.10 8.70
CA LYS A 21 -7.97 8.83 8.59
C LYS A 21 -6.71 7.96 8.67
N GLY A 22 -6.83 6.67 9.00
CA GLY A 22 -5.70 5.75 9.13
C GLY A 22 -5.59 4.69 8.02
N ASP A 23 -6.65 4.50 7.24
CA ASP A 23 -6.83 3.32 6.39
C ASP A 23 -5.87 3.32 5.19
N PHE A 24 -5.90 4.39 4.39
CA PHE A 24 -5.07 4.48 3.17
C PHE A 24 -3.56 4.45 3.44
N LEU A 25 -3.07 5.16 4.47
CA LEU A 25 -1.63 5.17 4.80
C LEU A 25 -1.16 3.80 5.30
N GLN A 26 -2.03 3.09 6.03
CA GLN A 26 -1.77 1.72 6.46
C GLN A 26 -1.72 0.78 5.25
N GLU A 27 -2.73 0.82 4.38
CA GLU A 27 -2.77 0.01 3.15
C GLU A 27 -1.56 0.28 2.24
N LEU A 28 -1.17 1.55 2.08
CA LEU A 28 0.02 1.93 1.33
C LEU A 28 1.29 1.37 1.97
N GLY A 29 1.39 1.42 3.31
CA GLY A 29 2.49 0.82 4.05
C GLY A 29 2.57 -0.70 3.87
N GLU A 30 1.43 -1.38 3.95
CA GLU A 30 1.30 -2.82 3.71
C GLU A 30 1.67 -3.18 2.26
N PHE A 31 1.24 -2.36 1.30
CA PHE A 31 1.58 -2.51 -0.12
C PHE A 31 3.08 -2.36 -0.35
N VAL A 32 3.74 -1.34 0.23
CA VAL A 32 5.20 -1.16 0.13
C VAL A 32 5.93 -2.38 0.69
N GLN A 33 5.51 -2.88 1.85
CA GLN A 33 6.10 -4.10 2.41
C GLN A 33 5.89 -5.32 1.51
N TRP A 34 4.71 -5.43 0.89
CA TRP A 34 4.43 -6.49 -0.07
C TRP A 34 5.35 -6.39 -1.29
N VAL A 35 5.51 -5.22 -1.90
CA VAL A 35 6.47 -5.02 -3.02
C VAL A 35 7.88 -5.46 -2.62
N ASN A 36 8.34 -5.08 -1.42
CA ASN A 36 9.65 -5.50 -0.92
C ASN A 36 9.77 -7.03 -0.79
N ARG A 37 8.72 -7.71 -0.29
CA ARG A 37 8.71 -9.18 -0.21
C ARG A 37 8.77 -9.83 -1.60
N GLU A 38 8.04 -9.31 -2.57
CA GLU A 38 8.08 -9.82 -3.95
C GLU A 38 9.46 -9.63 -4.59
N GLN A 39 10.14 -8.50 -4.33
CA GLN A 39 11.52 -8.29 -4.78
C GLN A 39 12.49 -9.30 -4.16
N GLN A 40 12.42 -9.51 -2.85
CA GLN A 40 13.26 -10.48 -2.16
C GLN A 40 13.01 -11.91 -2.66
N ARG A 41 11.76 -12.25 -2.99
CA ARG A 41 11.40 -13.54 -3.55
C ARG A 41 12.01 -13.76 -4.94
N ALA A 42 11.91 -12.77 -5.83
CA ALA A 42 12.53 -12.83 -7.14
C ALA A 42 14.07 -13.03 -7.03
N GLU A 43 14.70 -12.32 -6.11
CA GLU A 43 16.15 -12.44 -5.85
C GLU A 43 16.53 -13.84 -5.32
N ALA A 44 15.77 -14.37 -4.37
CA ALA A 44 15.98 -15.72 -3.83
C ALA A 44 15.85 -16.81 -4.91
N ILE A 45 14.87 -16.67 -5.81
CA ILE A 45 14.68 -17.61 -6.93
C ILE A 45 15.84 -17.49 -7.91
N LYS A 46 16.29 -16.28 -8.23
CA LYS A 46 17.48 -16.08 -9.07
C LYS A 46 18.69 -16.78 -8.48
N GLU A 47 18.96 -16.59 -7.19
CA GLU A 47 20.07 -17.26 -6.53
C GLU A 47 19.93 -18.79 -6.56
N ALA A 48 18.73 -19.32 -6.30
CA ALA A 48 18.49 -20.75 -6.33
C ALA A 48 18.75 -21.35 -7.71
N VAL A 49 18.29 -20.68 -8.78
CA VAL A 49 18.58 -21.07 -10.17
C VAL A 49 20.08 -21.05 -10.44
N LEU A 50 20.79 -19.98 -10.03
CA LEU A 50 22.25 -19.87 -10.21
C LEU A 50 23.03 -20.93 -9.42
N LYS A 51 22.50 -21.39 -8.28
CA LYS A 51 23.04 -22.47 -7.46
C LYS A 51 22.73 -23.88 -8.02
N GLY A 52 22.03 -23.97 -9.16
CA GLY A 52 21.72 -25.23 -9.83
C GLY A 52 20.43 -25.90 -9.35
N ALA A 53 19.52 -25.18 -8.69
CA ALA A 53 18.20 -25.71 -8.39
C ALA A 53 17.40 -25.96 -9.68
N GLU A 54 16.67 -27.07 -9.75
CA GLU A 54 15.73 -27.38 -10.83
C GLU A 54 14.44 -26.54 -10.72
N ILE A 55 14.58 -25.21 -10.71
CA ILE A 55 13.44 -24.31 -10.84
C ILE A 55 13.23 -24.04 -12.33
N PRO A 56 12.02 -24.29 -12.86
CA PRO A 56 11.74 -24.00 -14.26
C PRO A 56 11.94 -22.51 -14.56
N LEU A 57 12.70 -22.19 -15.61
CA LEU A 57 13.02 -20.81 -16.00
C LEU A 57 11.78 -19.90 -16.12
N HIS A 58 10.66 -20.44 -16.61
CA HIS A 58 9.42 -19.68 -16.74
C HIS A 58 8.87 -19.20 -15.39
N GLN A 59 9.03 -19.97 -14.30
CA GLN A 59 8.58 -19.56 -12.97
C GLN A 59 9.43 -18.41 -12.44
N MET A 60 10.75 -18.47 -12.65
CA MET A 60 11.64 -17.35 -12.34
C MET A 60 11.18 -16.09 -13.06
N VAL A 61 10.99 -16.16 -14.38
CA VAL A 61 10.58 -14.99 -15.18
C VAL A 61 9.25 -14.41 -14.70
N VAL A 62 8.28 -15.27 -14.34
CA VAL A 62 6.98 -14.82 -13.81
C VAL A 62 7.14 -14.05 -12.49
N GLU A 63 7.92 -14.57 -11.54
CA GLU A 63 8.14 -13.91 -10.26
C GLU A 63 8.88 -12.58 -10.42
N PHE A 64 9.83 -12.50 -11.36
CA PHE A 64 10.50 -11.26 -11.72
C PHE A 64 9.54 -10.22 -12.32
N GLU A 65 8.69 -10.61 -13.28
CA GLU A 65 7.74 -9.69 -13.90
C GLU A 65 6.67 -9.22 -12.89
N LYS A 66 6.28 -10.08 -11.94
CA LYS A 66 5.40 -9.71 -10.83
C LYS A 66 6.04 -8.64 -9.95
N ALA A 67 7.27 -8.87 -9.48
CA ALA A 67 8.00 -7.90 -8.65
C ALA A 67 8.22 -6.56 -9.38
N LYS A 68 8.54 -6.60 -10.67
CA LYS A 68 8.72 -5.42 -11.52
C LYS A 68 7.42 -4.63 -11.71
N THR A 69 6.32 -5.30 -11.99
CA THR A 69 5.01 -4.65 -12.16
C THR A 69 4.55 -3.99 -10.87
N ALA A 70 4.72 -4.69 -9.74
CA ALA A 70 4.42 -4.16 -8.42
C ALA A 70 5.23 -2.90 -8.08
N LEU A 71 6.54 -2.90 -8.36
CA LEU A 71 7.40 -1.73 -8.19
C LEU A 71 6.98 -0.56 -9.08
N ASN A 72 6.67 -0.82 -10.35
CA ASN A 72 6.23 0.21 -11.28
C ASN A 72 4.95 0.90 -10.80
N LEU A 73 4.01 0.14 -10.22
CA LEU A 73 2.80 0.70 -9.61
C LEU A 73 3.14 1.57 -8.40
N LEU A 74 4.04 1.12 -7.52
CA LEU A 74 4.47 1.90 -6.36
C LEU A 74 5.09 3.24 -6.77
N ILE A 75 5.93 3.26 -7.79
CA ILE A 75 6.54 4.48 -8.32
C ILE A 75 5.46 5.46 -8.82
N GLN A 76 4.44 4.96 -9.51
CA GLN A 76 3.32 5.80 -9.98
C GLN A 76 2.55 6.42 -8.81
N ILE A 77 2.23 5.62 -7.78
CA ILE A 77 1.57 6.12 -6.57
C ILE A 77 2.42 7.19 -5.90
N ARG A 78 3.72 6.93 -5.72
CA ARG A 78 4.69 7.89 -5.16
C ARG A 78 4.68 9.21 -5.94
N ASN A 79 4.65 9.15 -7.27
CA ASN A 79 4.61 10.35 -8.10
C ASN A 79 3.29 11.12 -7.91
N LYS A 80 2.14 10.43 -7.85
CA LYS A 80 0.85 11.08 -7.60
C LYS A 80 0.74 11.73 -6.23
N LEU A 81 1.32 11.13 -5.20
CA LEU A 81 1.38 11.75 -3.87
C LEU A 81 2.19 13.05 -3.88
N ILE A 82 3.31 13.08 -4.62
CA ILE A 82 4.12 14.29 -4.76
C ILE A 82 3.39 15.35 -5.58
N GLU A 83 2.74 14.97 -6.67
CA GLU A 83 1.93 15.89 -7.48
C GLU A 83 0.81 16.51 -6.65
N ALA A 84 0.06 15.70 -5.89
CA ALA A 84 -1.02 16.15 -5.02
C ALA A 84 -0.50 17.11 -3.93
N PHE A 85 0.65 16.81 -3.33
CA PHE A 85 1.30 17.71 -2.38
C PHE A 85 1.66 19.05 -3.03
N GLN A 86 2.25 19.03 -4.23
CA GLN A 86 2.58 20.25 -4.97
C GLN A 86 1.33 21.06 -5.35
N GLU A 87 0.24 20.40 -5.73
CA GLU A 87 -1.03 21.04 -6.07
C GLU A 87 -1.65 21.77 -4.87
N ILE A 88 -1.66 21.13 -3.69
CA ILE A 88 -2.12 21.77 -2.45
C ILE A 88 -1.31 23.04 -2.14
N ASN A 89 0.02 22.99 -2.31
CA ASN A 89 0.87 24.17 -2.09
C ASN A 89 0.59 25.30 -3.09
N ARG A 90 0.29 24.96 -4.36
CA ARG A 90 -0.04 25.95 -5.40
C ARG A 90 -1.37 26.65 -5.16
N MET A 91 -2.31 26.06 -4.42
CA MET A 91 -3.58 26.70 -4.08
C MET A 91 -3.48 27.69 -2.90
N GLN A 92 -2.40 27.65 -2.11
CA GLN A 92 -2.25 28.47 -0.89
C GLN A 92 -1.50 29.80 -1.12
N VAL A 93 -1.13 30.11 -2.37
CA VAL A 93 -0.62 31.43 -2.78
C VAL A 93 -1.73 32.31 -3.34
#